data_AF-A0A520D2X6-F1
#
_entry.id   AF-A0A520D2X6-F1
#
_cell.length_a   1.000
_cell.length_b   1.000
_cell.length_c   1.000
_cell.angle_alpha   90.00
_cell.angle_beta   90.00
_cell.angle_gamma   90.00
#
_symmetry.space_group_name_H-M   'P 1'
#
loop_
_entity.id
_entity.type
_entity.pdbx_description
1 polymer ?
#
loop_
_entity_poly.entity_id
_entity_poly.type
_entity_poly.pdbx_seq_one_letter_code
_entity_poly.pdbx_strand_id
1 'polypeptide(L)' 'WLEWDAKSLTGKFLQYPDRESIPENIKENLIVELYSK' A
#
# COMPACT_ATOMS: atom_id res chain seq x y z
N TRP A 1 -2.71 -8.24 -0.73
CA TRP A 1 -2.99 -7.53 0.54
C TRP A 1 -4.47 -7.45 0.80
N LEU A 2 -5.24 -7.17 -0.24
CA LEU A 2 -6.68 -7.29 -0.25
C LEU A 2 -7.07 -8.38 -1.25
N GLU A 3 -8.02 -9.21 -0.84
CA GLU A 3 -8.77 -10.11 -1.71
C GLU A 3 -10.09 -9.41 -2.02
N TRP A 4 -10.39 -9.19 -3.29
CA TRP A 4 -11.59 -8.49 -3.71
C TRP A 4 -12.55 -9.47 -4.39
N ASP A 5 -13.73 -9.65 -3.81
CA ASP A 5 -14.81 -10.40 -4.42
C ASP A 5 -15.82 -9.43 -5.06
N ALA A 6 -15.80 -9.38 -6.40
CA ALA A 6 -16.68 -8.52 -7.19
C ALA A 6 -18.16 -8.95 -7.18
N LYS A 7 -18.47 -10.20 -6.79
CA LYS A 7 -19.87 -10.67 -6.72
C LYS A 7 -20.57 -10.19 -5.46
N SER A 8 -19.86 -10.16 -4.35
CA SER A 8 -20.39 -9.73 -3.06
C SER A 8 -19.99 -8.29 -2.71
N LEU A 9 -19.18 -7.63 -3.56
CA LEU A 9 -18.62 -6.30 -3.33
C LEU A 9 -17.86 -6.22 -2.00
N THR A 10 -17.24 -7.32 -1.58
CA THR A 10 -16.49 -7.39 -0.32
C THR A 10 -15.00 -7.51 -0.58
N GLY A 11 -14.23 -6.72 0.17
CA GLY A 11 -12.78 -6.78 0.19
C GLY A 11 -12.30 -7.35 1.52
N LYS A 12 -11.53 -8.44 1.49
CA LYS A 12 -10.90 -9.02 2.68
C LYS A 12 -9.43 -8.61 2.74
N PHE A 13 -9.05 -7.88 3.78
CA PHE A 13 -7.64 -7.58 4.04
C PHE A 13 -6.94 -8.84 4.58
N LEU A 14 -5.99 -9.36 3.81
CA LEU A 14 -5.22 -10.57 4.11
C LEU A 14 -3.93 -10.24 4.86
N GLN A 15 -3.13 -9.30 4.35
CA GLN A 15 -1.83 -8.96 4.92
C GLN A 15 -1.31 -7.62 4.38
N TYR A 16 -0.43 -6.98 5.14
CA TYR A 16 0.27 -5.79 4.70
C TYR A 16 1.19 -6.09 3.50
N PRO A 17 1.33 -5.15 2.55
CA PRO A 17 2.36 -5.18 1.54
C PRO A 17 3.77 -5.31 2.06
N ASP A 18 4.56 -6.14 1.38
CA ASP A 18 6.00 -5.95 1.35
C ASP A 18 6.35 -4.81 0.39
N ARG A 19 7.39 -4.02 0.74
CA ARG A 19 7.77 -2.81 0.01
C ARG A 19 8.06 -3.05 -1.48
N GLU A 20 8.61 -4.21 -1.81
CA GLU A 20 8.93 -4.58 -3.20
C GLU A 20 7.69 -4.88 -4.04
N SER A 21 6.55 -5.15 -3.41
CA SER A 21 5.29 -5.43 -4.09
C SER A 21 4.46 -4.17 -4.37
N ILE A 22 4.93 -2.99 -3.95
CA ILE A 22 4.28 -1.69 -4.22
C ILE A 22 4.84 -1.13 -5.55
N PRO A 23 4.04 -1.03 -6.61
CA PRO A 23 4.50 -0.55 -7.92
C PRO A 23 4.61 0.98 -7.99
N GLU A 24 4.06 1.73 -7.03
CA GLU A 24 4.24 3.18 -7.00
C GLU A 24 5.69 3.55 -6.65
N ASN A 25 6.27 4.39 -7.50
CA ASN A 25 7.60 4.97 -7.32
C ASN A 25 7.55 6.11 -6.28
N ILE A 26 7.19 5.78 -5.04
CA ILE A 26 7.11 6.75 -3.94
C ILE A 26 8.53 7.07 -3.49
N LYS A 27 8.96 8.32 -3.66
CA LYS A 27 10.22 8.83 -3.11
C LYS A 27 10.04 9.08 -1.60
N GLU A 28 9.93 8.00 -0.84
CA GLU A 28 9.69 8.03 0.61
C GLU A 28 10.72 8.90 1.35
N ASN A 29 11.96 8.97 0.84
CA ASN A 29 13.00 9.88 1.31
C ASN A 29 12.54 11.36 1.37
N LEU A 30 11.82 11.84 0.35
CA LEU A 30 11.31 13.21 0.31
C LEU A 30 10.20 13.43 1.33
N ILE A 31 9.41 12.39 1.62
CA ILE A 31 8.33 12.44 2.61
C ILE A 31 8.94 12.48 4.01
N VAL A 32 9.93 11.62 4.29
CA VAL A 32 10.67 11.63 5.56
C VAL A 32 11.36 12.98 5.78
N GLU A 33 11.99 13.53 4.74
CA GLU A 33 12.64 14.83 4.79
C GLU A 33 11.65 15.98 5.05
N LEU A 34 10.40 15.87 4.58
CA LEU A 34 9.34 16.84 4.82
C LEU A 34 8.83 16.84 6.28
N TYR A 35 8.71 15.67 6.90
CA TYR A 35 8.26 15.51 8.28
C TYR A 35 9.38 15.61 9.32
N SER A 36 10.64 15.50 8.90
CA SER A 36 11.81 15.69 9.76
C SER A 36 12.20 17.17 9.92
N LYS A 37 11.44 18.08 9.32
CA LYS A 37 11.63 19.53 9.36
C LYS A 37 10.57 20.18 10.24
#